data_AF-A0A8T3S441-F1
#
_entry.id   AF-A0A8T3S441-F1
#
_cell.length_a   1.000
_cell.length_b   1.000
_cell.length_c   1.000
_cell.angle_alpha   90.00
_cell.angle_beta   90.00
_cell.angle_gamma   90.00
#
_symmetry.space_group_name_H-M   'P 1'
#
loop_
_entity.id
_entity.type
_entity.pdbx_description
1 polymer ?
#
loop_
_entity_poly.entity_id
_entity_poly.type
_entity_poly.pdbx_seq_one_letter_code
_entity_poly.pdbx_strand_id
1 'polypeptide(L)' 'MRLRAISTPPATTQADVLAVPIYREDAEMGADLAELDAASGGVISAAIAWGEFNPLEHASALIAGGDLAAGRL' A
#
# COMPACT_ATOMS: atom_id res chain seq x y z
N MET A 1 -16.51 -16.30 6.92
CA MET A 1 -15.71 -15.06 6.90
C MET A 1 -16.20 -14.16 8.01
N ARG A 2 -15.32 -13.53 8.79
CA ARG A 2 -15.68 -12.55 9.83
C ARG A 2 -15.14 -11.20 9.43
N LEU A 3 -15.95 -10.16 9.58
CA LEU A 3 -15.59 -8.78 9.23
C LEU A 3 -15.58 -7.94 10.50
N ARG A 4 -14.61 -7.04 10.60
CA ARG A 4 -14.53 -6.03 11.66
C ARG A 4 -14.06 -4.72 11.04
N ALA A 5 -14.69 -3.62 11.44
CA ALA A 5 -14.17 -2.28 11.21
C ALA A 5 -13.30 -1.88 12.43
N ILE A 6 -12.10 -1.36 12.17
CA ILE A 6 -11.19 -0.83 13.17
C ILE A 6 -10.74 0.56 12.74
N SER A 7 -10.36 1.41 13.69
CA SER A 7 -9.82 2.76 13.45
C SER A 7 -8.33 2.79 13.80
N THR A 8 -7.58 1.84 13.26
CA THR A 8 -6.12 1.73 13.48
C THR A 8 -5.40 2.26 12.24
N PRO A 9 -4.30 3.02 12.39
CA PRO A 9 -3.49 3.44 11.26
C PRO A 9 -3.05 2.23 10.42
N PRO A 10 -3.08 2.29 9.07
CA PRO A 10 -2.68 1.17 8.22
C PRO A 10 -1.25 0.72 8.51
N ALA A 11 -0.34 1.66 8.78
CA ALA A 11 1.07 1.40 9.03
C ALA A 11 1.34 0.46 10.24
N THR A 12 0.46 0.48 11.25
CA THR A 12 0.60 -0.32 12.48
C THR A 12 -0.33 -1.54 12.51
N THR A 13 -1.08 -1.77 11.43
CA THR A 13 -2.05 -2.87 11.36
C THR A 13 -1.33 -4.20 11.12
N GLN A 14 -1.45 -5.12 12.08
CA GLN A 14 -0.95 -6.48 11.92
C GLN A 14 -1.89 -7.28 11.01
N ALA A 15 -1.38 -7.66 9.85
CA ALA A 15 -2.09 -8.46 8.85
C ALA A 15 -1.12 -9.27 8.00
N ASP A 16 -1.59 -10.37 7.43
CA ASP A 16 -0.81 -11.10 6.42
C ASP A 16 -0.66 -10.29 5.12
N VAL A 17 -1.73 -9.58 4.74
CA VAL A 17 -1.83 -8.73 3.54
C VAL A 17 -2.57 -7.44 3.89
N LEU A 18 -2.01 -6.30 3.53
CA LEU A 18 -2.66 -4.98 3.63
C LEU A 18 -3.00 -4.48 2.23
N ALA A 19 -4.27 -4.57 1.83
CA ALA A 19 -4.72 -4.06 0.54
C ALA A 19 -4.91 -2.53 0.58
N VAL A 20 -4.18 -1.82 -0.28
CA VAL A 20 -4.24 -0.36 -0.39
C VAL A 20 -4.76 0.03 -1.76
N PRO A 21 -5.88 0.76 -1.86
CA PRO A 21 -6.36 1.26 -3.14
C PRO A 21 -5.51 2.46 -3.59
N ILE A 22 -5.07 2.42 -4.85
CA ILE A 22 -4.38 3.53 -5.52
C ILE A 22 -5.18 3.84 -6.78
N TYR A 23 -5.69 5.07 -6.89
CA TYR A 23 -6.56 5.45 -7.98
C TYR A 23 -5.77 6.08 -9.12
N ARG A 24 -6.36 6.05 -10.32
CA ARG A 24 -5.80 6.69 -11.51
C ARG A 24 -5.59 8.20 -11.32
N GLU A 25 -6.42 8.83 -10.52
CA GLU A 25 -6.33 10.26 -10.21
C GLU A 25 -5.17 10.59 -9.26
N ASP A 26 -4.63 9.59 -8.54
CA ASP A 26 -3.48 9.73 -7.64
C ASP A 26 -2.16 9.77 -8.43
N ALA A 27 -2.10 10.64 -9.45
CA ALA A 27 -0.89 10.87 -10.23
C ALA A 27 0.28 11.34 -9.35
N GLU A 28 -0.05 12.01 -8.24
CA GLU A 28 0.84 12.29 -7.12
C GLU A 28 0.32 11.53 -5.89
N MET A 29 1.21 10.93 -5.10
CA MET A 29 0.86 10.26 -3.86
C MET A 29 0.22 11.26 -2.89
N GLY A 30 -1.08 11.07 -2.61
CA GLY A 30 -1.78 11.82 -1.57
C GLY A 30 -1.13 11.65 -0.18
N ALA A 31 -1.41 12.55 0.75
CA ALA A 31 -0.74 12.61 2.05
C ALA A 31 -0.77 11.27 2.81
N ASP A 32 -1.92 10.60 2.84
CA ASP A 32 -2.08 9.32 3.54
C ASP A 32 -1.26 8.20 2.89
N LEU A 33 -1.19 8.17 1.55
CA LEU A 33 -0.40 7.19 0.80
C LEU A 33 1.10 7.48 0.94
N ALA A 34 1.49 8.75 0.99
CA ALA A 34 2.86 9.17 1.25
C ALA A 34 3.32 8.82 2.66
N GLU A 35 2.48 8.98 3.67
CA GLU A 35 2.76 8.52 5.04
C GLU A 35 2.94 7.00 5.09
N LEU A 36 2.06 6.25 4.40
CA LEU A 36 2.15 4.79 4.35
C LEU A 36 3.40 4.31 3.61
N ASP A 37 3.75 4.93 2.48
CA ASP A 37 4.97 4.60 1.74
C ASP A 37 6.23 4.89 2.59
N ALA A 38 6.26 6.03 3.27
CA ALA A 38 7.34 6.35 4.21
C ALA A 38 7.46 5.30 5.33
N ALA A 39 6.33 4.86 5.90
CA ALA A 39 6.32 3.81 6.93
C ALA A 39 6.73 2.43 6.39
N SER A 40 6.51 2.16 5.10
CA SER A 40 6.91 0.92 4.44
C SER A 40 8.39 0.88 4.03
N GLY A 41 9.11 2.00 4.14
CA GLY A 41 10.48 2.13 3.63
C GLY A 41 10.56 2.44 2.13
N GLY A 42 9.49 2.97 1.53
CA GLY A 42 9.45 3.38 0.12
C GLY A 42 9.10 2.26 -0.87
N VAL A 43 8.50 1.16 -0.43
CA VAL A 43 8.24 0.02 -1.32
C VAL A 43 7.11 0.28 -2.32
N ILE A 44 6.16 1.14 -1.98
CA ILE A 44 5.04 1.50 -2.88
C ILE A 44 5.57 2.41 -4.00
N SER A 45 6.32 3.45 -3.64
CA SER A 45 6.96 4.33 -4.61
C SER A 45 7.96 3.59 -5.48
N ALA A 46 8.72 2.64 -4.92
CA ALA A 46 9.58 1.75 -5.69
C ALA A 46 8.79 0.89 -6.68
N ALA A 47 7.71 0.24 -6.25
CA ALA A 47 6.88 -0.61 -7.12
C ALA A 47 6.29 0.18 -8.30
N ILE A 48 5.89 1.44 -8.08
CA ILE A 48 5.42 2.33 -9.14
C ILE A 48 6.57 2.74 -10.07
N ALA A 49 7.71 3.17 -9.51
CA ALA A 49 8.85 3.66 -10.29
C ALA A 49 9.47 2.57 -11.18
N TRP A 50 9.50 1.32 -10.71
CA TRP A 50 10.01 0.17 -11.46
C TRP A 50 8.96 -0.47 -12.38
N GLY A 51 7.71 0.02 -12.36
CA GLY A 51 6.63 -0.48 -13.20
C GLY A 51 6.05 -1.83 -12.75
N GLU A 52 6.35 -2.27 -11.52
CA GLU A 52 5.71 -3.45 -10.91
C GLU A 52 4.22 -3.17 -10.66
N PHE A 53 3.85 -1.91 -10.38
CA PHE A 53 2.48 -1.44 -10.35
C PHE A 53 2.29 -0.19 -11.21
N ASN A 54 1.31 -0.23 -12.13
CA ASN A 54 0.86 0.93 -12.89
C ASN A 54 -0.66 1.05 -12.71
N PRO A 55 -1.19 2.09 -12.03
CA PRO A 55 -2.63 2.24 -11.78
C PRO A 55 -3.46 2.42 -13.07
N LEU A 56 -2.83 2.66 -14.23
CA LEU A 56 -3.49 2.74 -15.53
C LEU A 56 -3.63 1.39 -16.24
N GLU A 57 -2.74 0.44 -15.94
CA GLU A 57 -2.57 -0.80 -16.71
C GLU A 57 -2.76 -2.05 -15.86
N HIS A 58 -2.45 -1.98 -14.57
CA HIS A 58 -2.51 -3.09 -13.62
C HIS A 58 -3.71 -2.93 -12.69
N ALA A 59 -4.48 -4.01 -12.53
CA ALA A 59 -5.59 -4.04 -11.59
C ALA A 59 -5.13 -4.12 -10.12
N SER A 60 -3.98 -4.75 -9.88
CA SER A 60 -3.33 -4.86 -8.57
C SER A 60 -1.88 -5.30 -8.73
N ALA A 61 -1.10 -5.13 -7.67
CA ALA A 61 0.21 -5.75 -7.49
C ALA A 61 0.27 -6.35 -6.08
N LEU A 62 1.08 -7.40 -5.90
CA LEU A 62 1.36 -7.98 -4.59
C LEU A 62 2.86 -7.87 -4.33
N ILE A 63 3.24 -6.98 -3.43
CA ILE A 63 4.64 -6.63 -3.14
C ILE A 63 5.00 -6.97 -1.69
N ALA A 64 6.28 -6.84 -1.36
CA ALA A 64 6.72 -6.95 0.02
C ALA A 64 6.19 -5.76 0.84
N GLY A 65 5.79 -5.99 2.09
CA GLY A 65 5.33 -4.92 2.98
C GLY A 65 6.43 -3.98 3.48
N GLY A 66 7.70 -4.31 3.20
CA GLY A 66 8.85 -3.56 3.69
C GLY A 66 8.91 -3.56 5.22
N ASP A 67 8.92 -2.36 5.81
CA ASP A 67 9.00 -2.16 7.26
C ASP A 67 7.62 -2.13 7.97
N LEU A 68 6.53 -2.37 7.23
CA LEU A 68 5.19 -2.42 7.81
C LEU A 68 5.00 -3.61 8.75
N ALA A 69 4.04 -3.47 9.67
CA ALA A 69 3.56 -4.61 10.48
C ALA A 69 2.84 -5.68 9.64
N ALA A 70 2.48 -5.35 8.39
CA ALA A 70 1.89 -6.27 7.44
C ALA A 70 2.95 -7.03 6.64
N GLY A 71 2.72 -8.32 6.38
CA GLY A 71 3.69 -9.15 5.63
C GLY A 71 3.79 -8.81 4.14
N ARG A 72 2.68 -8.38 3.53
CA ARG A 72 2.55 -8.02 2.11
C ARG A 72 1.64 -6.81 1.93
N LEU A 73 1.86 -6.08 0.84
CA LEU A 73 0.98 -5.04 0.31
C LEU A 73 0.37 -5.54 -1.00
#